data_AF-A0AA38MMJ9-F1
#
_entry.id   AF-A0AA38MMJ9-F1
#
_cell.length_a   1.000
_cell.length_b   1.000
_cell.length_c   1.000
_cell.angle_alpha   90.00
_cell.angle_beta   90.00
_cell.angle_gamma   90.00
#
_symmetry.space_group_name_H-M   'P 1'
#
loop_
_entity.id
_entity.type
_entity.pdbx_description
1 polymer ?
#
loop_
_entity_poly.entity_id
_entity_poly.type
_entity_poly.pdbx_seq_one_letter_code
_entity_poly.pdbx_strand_id
1 'polypeptide(L)'
;MSVYQFLERVEELAKARHASKIDLYASAIALFEDKALLWFRSVRSRISDWDALITALKQEFLPPDYDDILWDEIKARVQGKSETITIFVAVMETLFSRLTRPPVETTKVKVIRKNLLPHYLMHLSLVDVKTVQELLVQCKKIEEMNAMRNRFKSGVTSF
;
A
#
# COMPACT_ATOMS: atom_id res chain seq x y z
N MET A 1 -4.50 12.22 -10.97
CA MET A 1 -4.88 11.27 -9.90
C MET A 1 -5.00 9.90 -10.55
N SER A 2 -4.38 8.85 -9.99
CA SER A 2 -4.52 7.49 -10.52
C SER A 2 -5.89 6.88 -10.16
N VAL A 3 -6.29 5.81 -10.86
CA VAL A 3 -7.54 5.08 -10.55
C VAL A 3 -7.56 4.63 -9.09
N TYR A 4 -6.45 4.10 -8.58
CA TYR A 4 -6.39 3.64 -7.17
C TYR A 4 -6.48 4.79 -6.17
N GLN A 5 -5.79 5.92 -6.42
CA GLN A 5 -5.92 7.10 -5.54
C GLN A 5 -7.35 7.64 -5.51
N PHE A 6 -8.04 7.60 -6.66
CA PHE A 6 -9.46 7.95 -6.74
C PHE A 6 -10.32 6.99 -5.92
N LEU A 7 -10.15 5.68 -6.09
CA LEU A 7 -10.92 4.66 -5.36
C LEU A 7 -10.67 4.71 -3.85
N GLU A 8 -9.42 4.83 -3.42
CA GLU A 8 -9.04 5.00 -2.00
C GLU A 8 -9.76 6.20 -1.40
N ARG A 9 -9.70 7.35 -2.08
CA ARG A 9 -10.39 8.57 -1.64
C ARG A 9 -11.91 8.39 -1.57
N VAL A 10 -12.53 7.74 -2.56
CA VAL A 10 -13.98 7.50 -2.54
C VAL A 10 -14.36 6.59 -1.37
N GLU A 11 -13.60 5.52 -1.10
CA GLU A 11 -13.85 4.63 0.03
C GLU A 11 -13.69 5.31 1.39
N GLU A 12 -12.66 6.15 1.55
CA GLU A 12 -12.46 6.96 2.76
C GLU A 12 -13.64 7.90 3.00
N LEU A 13 -14.09 8.59 1.94
CA LEU A 13 -15.22 9.51 1.99
C LEU A 13 -16.55 8.78 2.23
N ALA A 14 -16.70 7.57 1.72
CA ALA A 14 -17.85 6.71 1.95
C ALA A 14 -17.94 6.30 3.42
N LYS A 15 -16.81 5.82 3.98
CA LYS A 15 -16.70 5.45 5.40
C LYS A 15 -17.00 6.63 6.30
N ALA A 16 -16.41 7.79 6.03
CA ALA A 16 -16.61 9.01 6.81
C ALA A 16 -18.07 9.51 6.81
N ARG A 17 -18.84 9.19 5.76
CA ARG A 17 -20.25 9.58 5.62
C ARG A 17 -21.23 8.45 5.89
N HIS A 18 -20.75 7.27 6.28
CA HIS A 18 -21.57 6.06 6.41
C HIS A 18 -22.37 5.72 5.15
N ALA A 19 -21.82 6.05 3.97
CA ALA A 19 -22.47 5.77 2.69
C ALA A 19 -22.33 4.29 2.33
N SER A 20 -23.44 3.66 1.94
CA SER A 20 -23.44 2.29 1.45
C SER A 20 -22.96 2.21 0.00
N LYS A 21 -22.62 1.00 -0.48
CA LYS A 21 -22.30 0.78 -1.90
C LYS A 21 -23.47 1.16 -2.83
N ILE A 22 -24.70 1.04 -2.35
CA ILE A 22 -25.90 1.44 -3.10
C ILE A 22 -25.91 2.96 -3.25
N ASP A 23 -25.61 3.71 -2.19
CA ASP A 23 -25.52 5.17 -2.21
C ASP A 23 -24.38 5.65 -3.13
N LEU A 24 -23.23 4.96 -3.07
CA LEU A 24 -22.09 5.25 -3.95
C LEU A 24 -22.44 5.04 -5.42
N TYR A 25 -23.09 3.93 -5.76
CA TYR A 25 -23.51 3.67 -7.13
C TYR A 25 -24.58 4.68 -7.60
N ALA A 26 -25.56 5.00 -6.75
CA ALA A 26 -26.59 6.00 -7.06
C ALA A 26 -26.01 7.40 -7.31
N SER A 27 -24.93 7.76 -6.59
CA SER A 27 -24.22 9.03 -6.73
C SER A 27 -23.02 8.98 -7.68
N ALA A 28 -22.74 7.85 -8.33
CA ALA A 28 -21.53 7.63 -9.13
C ALA A 28 -21.33 8.66 -10.25
N ILE A 29 -22.42 9.16 -10.84
CA ILE A 29 -22.36 10.19 -11.89
C ILE A 29 -21.69 11.48 -11.42
N ALA A 30 -21.77 11.80 -10.13
CA ALA A 30 -21.16 12.98 -9.52
C ALA A 30 -19.70 12.75 -9.11
N LEU A 31 -19.21 11.51 -9.15
CA LEU A 31 -17.83 11.17 -8.82
C LEU A 31 -16.89 11.32 -10.02
N PHE A 32 -17.42 11.35 -11.24
CA PHE A 32 -16.65 11.40 -12.47
C PHE A 32 -16.75 12.75 -13.15
N GLU A 33 -15.65 13.17 -13.76
CA GLU A 33 -15.54 14.41 -14.54
C GLU A 33 -15.01 14.09 -15.95
N ASP A 34 -15.23 15.02 -16.89
CA ASP A 34 -14.71 14.98 -18.26
C ASP A 34 -14.85 13.62 -18.98
N LYS A 35 -13.71 13.02 -19.36
CA LYS A 35 -13.63 11.77 -20.11
C LYS A 35 -14.16 10.57 -19.31
N ALA A 36 -13.94 10.56 -17.99
CA ALA A 36 -14.44 9.50 -17.12
C ALA A 36 -15.97 9.55 -17.02
N LEU A 37 -16.55 10.75 -16.99
CA LEU A 37 -17.99 10.93 -17.01
C LEU A 37 -18.61 10.48 -18.35
N LEU A 38 -17.97 10.80 -19.47
CA LEU A 38 -18.39 10.32 -20.79
C LEU A 38 -18.37 8.79 -20.87
N TRP A 39 -17.26 8.17 -20.42
CA TRP A 39 -17.14 6.72 -20.34
C TRP A 39 -18.25 6.12 -19.47
N PHE A 40 -18.46 6.65 -18.26
CA PHE A 40 -19.49 6.14 -17.33
C PHE A 40 -20.88 6.16 -17.97
N ARG A 41 -21.24 7.26 -18.66
CA ARG A 41 -22.52 7.36 -19.39
C ARG A 41 -22.68 6.27 -20.46
N SER A 42 -21.59 5.85 -21.12
CA SER A 42 -21.61 4.81 -22.16
C SER A 42 -21.73 3.37 -21.62
N VAL A 43 -21.33 3.14 -20.36
CA VAL A 43 -21.38 1.81 -19.72
C VAL A 43 -22.53 1.67 -18.73
N ARG A 44 -23.18 2.77 -18.33
CA ARG A 44 -24.22 2.82 -17.28
C ARG A 44 -25.35 1.82 -17.45
N SER A 45 -25.79 1.55 -18.68
CA SER A 45 -26.87 0.58 -18.95
C SER A 45 -26.48 -0.88 -18.71
N ARG A 46 -25.17 -1.18 -18.61
CA ARG A 46 -24.61 -2.53 -18.48
C ARG A 46 -24.09 -2.84 -17.07
N ILE A 47 -23.97 -1.83 -16.22
CA ILE A 47 -23.38 -1.96 -14.88
C ILE A 47 -24.48 -1.72 -13.86
N SER A 48 -24.73 -2.67 -12.95
CA SER A 48 -25.85 -2.65 -12.00
C SER A 48 -25.48 -2.22 -10.59
N ASP A 49 -24.20 -2.27 -10.22
CA ASP A 49 -23.76 -2.08 -8.85
C ASP A 49 -22.34 -1.48 -8.78
N TRP A 50 -21.95 -1.10 -7.56
CA TRP A 50 -20.67 -0.47 -7.29
C TRP A 50 -19.48 -1.36 -7.63
N ASP A 51 -19.55 -2.66 -7.33
CA ASP A 51 -18.40 -3.56 -7.51
C ASP A 51 -18.15 -3.84 -9.00
N ALA A 52 -19.21 -3.99 -9.79
CA ALA A 52 -19.15 -4.05 -11.24
C ALA A 52 -18.61 -2.73 -11.84
N LEU A 53 -19.00 -1.58 -11.28
CA LEU A 53 -18.48 -0.28 -11.71
C LEU A 53 -16.97 -0.17 -11.46
N ILE A 54 -16.48 -0.54 -10.28
CA ILE A 54 -15.05 -0.52 -9.98
C ILE A 54 -14.27 -1.47 -10.89
N THR A 55 -14.83 -2.65 -11.16
CA THR A 55 -14.21 -3.62 -12.08
C THR A 55 -14.07 -3.04 -13.48
N ALA A 56 -15.15 -2.47 -14.03
CA ALA A 56 -15.12 -1.85 -15.35
C ALA A 56 -14.17 -0.63 -15.40
N LEU A 57 -14.15 0.18 -14.34
CA LEU A 57 -13.28 1.35 -14.24
C LEU A 57 -11.80 0.94 -14.29
N LYS A 58 -11.43 -0.10 -13.54
CA LYS A 58 -10.07 -0.65 -13.55
C LYS A 58 -9.71 -1.19 -14.93
N GLN A 59 -10.61 -1.91 -15.59
CA GLN A 59 -10.37 -2.47 -16.93
C GLN A 59 -10.14 -1.39 -18.01
N GLU A 60 -10.86 -0.27 -17.92
CA GLU A 60 -10.75 0.80 -18.91
C GLU A 60 -9.52 1.67 -18.70
N PHE A 61 -9.23 2.04 -17.44
CA PHE A 61 -8.29 3.11 -17.14
C PHE A 61 -6.95 2.61 -16.59
N LEU A 62 -6.77 1.30 -16.40
CA LEU A 62 -5.48 0.71 -16.07
C LEU A 62 -4.85 0.06 -17.31
N PRO A 63 -3.51 0.07 -17.42
CA PRO A 63 -2.80 -0.74 -18.40
C PRO A 63 -3.16 -2.24 -18.27
N PRO A 64 -3.20 -3.01 -19.38
CA PRO A 64 -3.42 -4.46 -19.33
C PRO A 64 -2.40 -5.22 -18.46
N ASP A 65 -1.19 -4.70 -18.35
CA ASP A 65 -0.04 -5.20 -17.59
C ASP A 65 0.15 -4.47 -16.24
N TYR A 66 -0.91 -3.83 -15.73
CA TYR A 66 -0.84 -3.02 -14.50
C TYR A 66 -0.24 -3.76 -13.30
N ASP A 67 -0.66 -5.00 -13.05
CA ASP A 67 -0.14 -5.78 -11.92
C ASP A 67 1.37 -6.06 -12.09
N ASP A 68 1.86 -6.25 -13.33
CA ASP A 68 3.28 -6.46 -13.60
C ASP A 68 4.09 -5.18 -13.35
N ILE A 69 3.60 -4.04 -13.86
CA ILE A 69 4.19 -2.70 -13.61
C ILE A 69 4.25 -2.42 -12.10
N LEU A 70 3.15 -2.68 -11.37
CA LEU A 70 3.07 -2.48 -9.93
C LEU A 70 4.01 -3.43 -9.18
N TRP A 71 4.15 -4.68 -9.63
CA TRP A 71 5.13 -5.60 -9.06
C TRP A 71 6.56 -5.12 -9.23
N ASP A 72 6.89 -4.52 -10.37
CA ASP A 72 8.21 -3.95 -10.59
C ASP A 72 8.46 -2.72 -9.72
N GLU A 73 7.45 -1.86 -9.52
CA GLU A 73 7.50 -0.78 -8.53
C GLU A 73 7.74 -1.30 -7.11
N ILE A 74 6.96 -2.31 -6.68
CA ILE A 74 7.09 -2.97 -5.38
C ILE A 74 8.50 -3.53 -5.18
N LYS A 75 9.05 -4.22 -6.18
CA LYS A 75 10.40 -4.82 -6.10
C LYS A 75 11.49 -3.75 -6.10
N ALA A 76 11.31 -2.64 -6.80
CA ALA A 76 12.26 -1.53 -6.84
C ALA A 76 12.23 -0.66 -5.57
N ARG A 77 11.13 -0.69 -4.82
CA ARG A 77 10.95 0.14 -3.62
C ARG A 77 11.81 -0.32 -2.45
N VAL A 78 12.93 0.36 -2.21
CA VAL A 78 13.83 0.14 -1.06
C VAL A 78 13.58 1.13 0.07
N GLN A 79 13.84 0.76 1.32
CA GLN A 79 13.72 1.65 2.48
C GLN A 79 14.73 2.81 2.38
N GLY A 80 14.24 4.05 2.55
CA GLY A 80 15.09 5.24 2.58
C GLY A 80 15.95 5.33 3.84
N LYS A 81 17.14 5.96 3.77
CA LYS A 81 18.06 6.09 4.91
C LYS A 81 17.46 6.84 6.12
N SER A 82 16.56 7.78 5.87
CA SER A 82 15.84 8.57 6.89
C SER A 82 14.40 8.10 7.09
N GLU A 83 13.99 7.04 6.40
CA GLU A 83 12.65 6.49 6.46
C GLU A 83 12.55 5.49 7.61
N THR A 84 11.61 5.72 8.53
CA THR A 84 11.34 4.77 9.61
C THR A 84 10.77 3.47 9.07
N ILE A 85 11.00 2.36 9.76
CA ILE A 85 10.43 1.08 9.37
C ILE A 85 8.90 1.15 9.24
N THR A 86 8.24 1.90 10.13
CA THR A 86 6.79 2.00 10.18
C THR A 86 6.23 2.62 8.89
N ILE A 87 6.85 3.70 8.42
CA ILE A 87 6.43 4.36 7.18
C ILE A 87 6.75 3.48 5.97
N PHE A 88 7.93 2.87 5.92
CA PHE A 88 8.30 1.97 4.84
C PHE A 88 7.31 0.80 4.69
N VAL A 89 7.01 0.11 5.79
CA VAL A 89 6.08 -1.02 5.81
C VAL A 89 4.66 -0.57 5.41
N ALA A 90 4.20 0.60 5.88
CA ALA A 90 2.90 1.14 5.49
C ALA A 90 2.81 1.38 3.97
N VAL A 91 3.84 1.98 3.37
CA VAL A 91 3.91 2.18 1.91
C VAL A 91 3.86 0.84 1.17
N MET A 92 4.63 -0.15 1.63
CA MET A 92 4.64 -1.48 1.02
C MET A 92 3.25 -2.16 1.10
N GLU A 93 2.58 -2.11 2.25
CA GLU A 93 1.21 -2.65 2.41
C GLU A 93 0.20 -1.95 1.50
N THR A 94 0.30 -0.62 1.35
CA THR A 94 -0.52 0.13 0.39
C THR A 94 -0.27 -0.36 -1.03
N LEU A 95 0.98 -0.53 -1.46
CA LEU A 95 1.28 -1.07 -2.79
C LEU A 95 0.73 -2.50 -2.99
N PHE A 96 0.89 -3.38 -1.99
CA PHE A 96 0.35 -4.74 -2.06
C PHE A 96 -1.19 -4.76 -2.16
N SER A 97 -1.87 -3.84 -1.48
CA SER A 97 -3.34 -3.75 -1.53
C SER A 97 -3.88 -3.29 -2.89
N ARG A 98 -3.03 -2.66 -3.72
CA ARG A 98 -3.40 -2.20 -5.06
C ARG A 98 -3.29 -3.28 -6.12
N LEU A 99 -2.59 -4.38 -5.84
CA LEU A 99 -2.57 -5.53 -6.74
C LEU A 99 -3.97 -6.11 -6.88
N THR A 100 -4.32 -6.57 -8.08
CA THR A 100 -5.61 -7.24 -8.33
C THR A 100 -5.79 -8.44 -7.41
N ARG A 101 -4.69 -9.14 -7.10
CA ARG A 101 -4.63 -10.18 -6.08
C ARG A 101 -3.51 -9.87 -5.11
N PRO A 102 -3.83 -9.39 -3.89
CA PRO A 102 -2.82 -9.16 -2.87
C PRO A 102 -2.04 -10.45 -2.56
N PRO A 103 -0.71 -10.39 -2.46
CA PRO A 103 0.11 -11.55 -2.17
C PRO A 103 -0.12 -12.07 -0.75
N VAL A 104 0.12 -13.37 -0.56
CA VAL A 104 0.12 -13.98 0.78
C VAL A 104 1.20 -13.38 1.68
N GLU A 105 0.97 -13.40 2.99
CA GLU A 105 1.85 -12.80 4.01
C GLU A 105 3.32 -13.21 3.87
N THR A 106 3.59 -14.49 3.61
CA THR A 106 4.96 -14.99 3.46
C THR A 106 5.68 -14.39 2.26
N THR A 107 4.96 -14.10 1.17
CA THR A 107 5.50 -13.40 -0.01
C THR A 107 5.75 -11.93 0.31
N LYS A 108 4.81 -11.25 0.98
CA LYS A 108 5.01 -9.87 1.44
C LYS A 108 6.26 -9.75 2.31
N VAL A 109 6.39 -10.60 3.32
CA VAL A 109 7.55 -10.62 4.23
C VAL A 109 8.86 -10.81 3.46
N LYS A 110 8.91 -11.76 2.51
CA LYS A 110 10.11 -11.98 1.68
C LYS A 110 10.50 -10.73 0.90
N VAL A 111 9.53 -10.08 0.26
CA VAL A 111 9.76 -8.85 -0.53
C VAL A 111 10.19 -7.69 0.35
N ILE A 112 9.46 -7.42 1.45
CA ILE A 112 9.81 -6.34 2.39
C ILE A 112 11.22 -6.57 2.93
N ARG A 113 11.54 -7.79 3.41
CA ARG A 113 12.87 -8.11 3.95
C ARG A 113 13.98 -7.83 2.94
N LYS A 114 13.80 -8.20 1.67
CA LYS A 114 14.80 -7.95 0.62
C LYS A 114 15.08 -6.45 0.40
N ASN A 115 14.10 -5.61 0.73
CA ASN A 115 14.10 -4.19 0.43
C ASN A 115 14.36 -3.31 1.67
N LEU A 116 14.61 -3.91 2.84
CA LEU A 116 15.03 -3.22 4.06
C LEU A 116 16.46 -2.70 3.98
N LEU A 117 16.78 -1.71 4.81
CA LEU A 117 18.16 -1.31 5.01
C LEU A 117 19.02 -2.47 5.55
N PRO A 118 20.29 -2.62 5.12
CA PRO A 118 21.14 -3.76 5.48
C PRO A 118 21.29 -4.01 6.98
N HIS A 119 21.22 -2.97 7.81
CA HIS A 119 21.39 -3.08 9.26
C HIS A 119 20.29 -3.88 9.96
N TYR A 120 19.09 -4.01 9.37
CA TYR A 120 18.05 -4.89 9.90
C TYR A 120 18.34 -6.37 9.59
N LEU A 121 18.98 -6.66 8.46
CA LEU A 121 19.15 -8.02 7.93
C LEU A 121 19.98 -8.92 8.85
N MET A 122 21.02 -8.37 9.49
CA MET A 122 21.88 -9.11 10.43
C MET A 122 21.10 -9.67 11.63
N HIS A 123 20.08 -8.96 12.09
CA HIS A 123 19.27 -9.38 13.23
C HIS A 123 18.11 -10.27 12.79
N LEU A 124 17.52 -10.00 11.63
CA LEU A 124 16.39 -10.76 11.10
C LEU A 124 16.79 -12.16 10.60
N SER A 125 18.06 -12.42 10.26
CA SER A 125 18.50 -13.75 9.80
C SER A 125 18.33 -14.86 10.84
N LEU A 126 18.18 -14.49 12.11
CA LEU A 126 18.04 -15.42 13.25
C LEU A 126 16.59 -15.68 13.64
N VAL A 127 15.62 -15.06 12.95
CA VAL A 127 14.21 -15.11 13.33
C VAL A 127 13.37 -15.60 12.16
N ASP A 128 12.53 -16.60 12.42
CA ASP A 128 11.46 -17.00 11.50
C ASP A 128 10.29 -16.03 11.67
N VAL A 129 9.98 -15.31 10.59
CA VAL A 129 8.97 -14.24 10.56
C VAL A 129 7.99 -14.59 9.46
N LYS A 130 6.71 -14.73 9.81
CA LYS A 130 5.67 -15.26 8.90
C LYS A 130 4.70 -14.18 8.43
N THR A 131 4.58 -13.10 9.19
CA THR A 131 3.66 -12.00 8.90
C THR A 131 4.38 -10.65 8.83
N VAL A 132 3.80 -9.70 8.11
CA VAL A 132 4.34 -8.34 8.02
C VAL A 132 4.31 -7.66 9.40
N GLN A 133 3.30 -7.97 10.22
CA GLN A 133 3.18 -7.45 11.57
C GLN A 133 4.32 -7.95 12.48
N GLU A 134 4.65 -9.25 12.43
CA GLU A 134 5.79 -9.80 13.16
C GLU A 134 7.10 -9.13 12.70
N LEU A 135 7.28 -8.94 11.39
CA LEU A 135 8.46 -8.28 10.83
C LEU A 135 8.61 -6.85 11.38
N LEU A 136 7.52 -6.09 11.37
CA LEU A 136 7.48 -4.72 11.87
C LEU A 136 7.86 -4.67 13.35
N VAL A 137 7.32 -5.57 14.18
CA VAL A 137 7.64 -5.65 15.61
C VAL A 137 9.13 -5.93 15.82
N GLN A 138 9.73 -6.87 15.08
CA GLN A 138 11.16 -7.16 15.23
C GLN A 138 12.03 -5.99 14.78
N CYS A 139 11.67 -5.33 13.67
CA CYS A 139 12.41 -4.17 13.19
C CYS A 139 12.34 -2.98 14.15
N LYS A 140 11.19 -2.73 14.80
CA LYS A 140 11.07 -1.70 15.84
C LYS A 140 11.99 -1.95 17.02
N LYS A 141 12.11 -3.20 17.48
CA LYS A 141 13.08 -3.56 18.54
C LYS A 141 14.53 -3.26 18.13
N ILE A 142 14.86 -3.47 16.85
CA ILE A 142 16.19 -3.13 16.30
C ILE A 142 16.40 -1.61 16.30
N GLU A 143 15.40 -0.82 15.90
CA GLU A 143 15.45 0.65 15.96
C GLU A 143 15.68 1.15 17.40
N GLU A 144 14.94 0.60 18.37
CA GLU A 144 15.08 0.94 19.78
C GLU A 144 16.49 0.63 20.31
N MET A 145 17.02 -0.55 19.99
CA MET A 145 18.37 -0.95 20.37
C MET A 145 19.44 -0.04 19.75
N ASN A 146 19.28 0.34 18.47
CA ASN A 146 20.19 1.26 17.80
C ASN A 146 20.11 2.68 18.39
N ALA A 147 18.90 3.15 18.71
CA ALA A 147 18.70 4.43 19.38
C ALA A 147 19.35 4.46 20.77
N MET A 148 19.21 3.38 21.55
CA MET A 148 19.91 3.22 22.84
C MET A 148 21.42 3.27 22.65
N ARG A 149 21.97 2.46 21.74
CA ARG A 149 23.42 2.42 21.44
C ARG A 149 23.97 3.79 21.04
N ASN A 150 23.24 4.53 20.21
CA ASN A 150 23.66 5.87 19.77
C ASN A 150 23.68 6.88 20.93
N ARG A 151 22.69 6.83 21.84
CA ARG A 151 22.68 7.66 23.06
C ARG A 151 23.88 7.38 23.97
N PHE A 152 24.25 6.10 24.15
CA PHE A 152 25.43 5.75 24.93
C PHE A 152 26.73 6.28 24.30
N LYS A 153 26.87 6.17 22.97
CA LYS A 153 28.07 6.68 22.28
C LYS A 153 28.19 8.20 22.39
N SER A 154 27.10 8.95 22.24
CA SER A 154 27.11 10.41 22.37
C SER A 154 27.34 10.90 23.80
N GLY A 155 27.02 10.10 24.81
CA GLY A 155 27.30 10.40 26.21
C GLY A 155 28.76 10.18 26.63
N VAL A 156 29.49 9.29 25.94
CA VAL A 156 30.90 8.98 26.23
C VAL A 156 31.87 9.97 25.59
N THR A 157 31.50 10.64 24.50
CA THR A 157 32.33 11.64 23.80
C THR A 157 32.32 13.05 24.42
N SER A 158 31.69 13.24 25.58
CA SER A 158 31.55 14.53 26.25
C SER A 158 32.51 14.74 27.44
N PHE A 159 33.65 14.04 27.44
CA PHE A 159 34.71 14.20 28.44
C PHE A 159 36.05 14.51 27.78
#